data_AF-A0AAV2GXJ6-F1
#
_entry.id   AF-A0AAV2GXJ6-F1
#
_cell.length_a   1.000
_cell.length_b   1.000
_cell.length_c   1.000
_cell.angle_alpha   90.00
_cell.angle_beta   90.00
_cell.angle_gamma   90.00
#
_symmetry.space_group_name_H-M   'P 1'
#
loop_
_entity.id
_entity.type
_entity.pdbx_description
1 polymer ?
#
loop_
_entity_poly.entity_id
_entity_poly.type
_entity_poly.pdbx_seq_one_letter_code
_entity_poly.pdbx_strand_id
1 'polypeptide(L)'
;MMFHWFTLVLSYVAVLLLLCCLLPFSQIYSLLHTQDSLFDVVDSANNIRLASAKKYFQNLDENSSLQLYKDRLSQGGIMFAVGIITVKRTKETKQHESLGYLLQSTSFMDSMLKGNAFFNSSVPFICNVDVFPQAHFDAVNLYPFMPYTERFGSNSLGIADVKIPNSSNLFRDFMNHQSRYHKETFDYTFCLLTAASLNPQFILLIEDDAIPQRDFPTVLEHLINFRLNLTSHGSQNFGFLKLYFPFKWQGFGFELNKIVDLLSLSVIGASIGCVVFHLSSYRHASSHTKRSVFVYGFLVTLITCWMIGRQNIIELRRISRHLYRLQSSEGCCTQAMLYPLSVVKPLGQFLAHKHRNHHTDLTIIDFISHNSMPTLQVEPNLFYHIGLYTTLDMGQKNPEEFIFHW
;
A
#
# COMPACT_ATOMS: atom_id res chain seq x y z
N MET A 1 35.58 -24.86 26.32
CA MET A 1 34.26 -24.24 26.58
C MET A 1 34.24 -22.74 26.25
N MET A 2 35.18 -21.94 26.79
CA MET A 2 35.24 -20.48 26.55
C MET A 2 35.44 -20.10 25.07
N PHE A 3 36.32 -20.78 24.34
CA PHE A 3 36.56 -20.54 22.90
C PHE A 3 35.31 -20.80 22.04
N HIS A 4 34.57 -21.87 22.31
CA HIS A 4 33.35 -22.21 21.56
C HIS A 4 32.23 -21.18 21.80
N TRP A 5 32.06 -20.73 23.05
CA TRP A 5 31.08 -19.69 23.38
C TRP A 5 31.44 -18.36 22.71
N PHE A 6 32.72 -17.98 22.73
CA PHE A 6 33.21 -16.80 22.01
C PHE A 6 32.94 -16.88 20.51
N THR A 7 33.19 -18.04 19.87
CA THR A 7 32.91 -18.22 18.43
C THR A 7 31.41 -18.13 18.10
N LEU A 8 30.53 -18.61 18.99
CA LEU A 8 29.07 -18.52 18.80
C LEU A 8 28.57 -17.08 18.93
N VAL A 9 29.06 -16.32 19.92
CA VAL A 9 28.72 -14.91 20.06
C VAL A 9 29.24 -14.10 18.87
N LEU A 10 30.48 -14.35 18.44
CA LEU A 10 31.06 -13.63 17.31
C LEU A 10 30.31 -13.93 16.01
N SER A 11 29.97 -15.20 15.74
CA SER A 11 29.18 -15.57 14.57
C SER A 11 27.78 -14.98 14.61
N TYR A 12 27.10 -15.02 15.76
CA TYR A 12 25.80 -14.38 15.94
C TYR A 12 25.84 -12.87 15.64
N VAL A 13 26.82 -12.16 16.23
CA VAL A 13 27.00 -10.72 15.99
C VAL A 13 27.31 -10.45 14.53
N ALA A 14 28.21 -11.22 13.91
CA ALA A 14 28.54 -11.06 12.49
C ALA A 14 27.31 -11.26 11.57
N VAL A 15 26.49 -12.28 11.85
CA VAL A 15 25.25 -12.52 11.10
C VAL A 15 24.24 -11.40 11.31
N LEU A 16 24.04 -10.94 12.55
CA LEU A 16 23.13 -9.84 12.85
C LEU A 16 23.57 -8.54 12.15
N LEU A 17 24.87 -8.21 12.22
CA LEU A 17 25.42 -7.06 11.53
C LEU A 17 25.19 -7.17 10.02
N LEU A 18 25.51 -8.32 9.41
CA LEU A 18 25.29 -8.56 7.98
C LEU A 18 23.81 -8.38 7.60
N LEU A 19 22.89 -8.94 8.38
CA LEU A 19 21.45 -8.77 8.15
C LEU A 19 21.04 -7.30 8.23
N CYS A 20 21.48 -6.57 9.27
CA CYS A 20 21.19 -5.15 9.40
C CYS A 20 21.80 -4.33 8.25
N CYS A 21 22.98 -4.69 7.73
CA CYS A 21 23.57 -4.01 6.57
C CYS A 21 22.73 -4.15 5.29
N LEU A 22 21.94 -5.22 5.16
CA LEU A 22 21.18 -5.54 3.95
C LEU A 22 19.71 -5.12 4.02
N LEU A 23 19.15 -4.95 5.21
CA LEU A 23 17.74 -4.67 5.42
C LEU A 23 17.47 -3.16 5.59
N PRO A 24 16.70 -2.53 4.69
CA PRO A 24 16.24 -1.14 4.86
C PRO A 24 15.54 -0.94 6.20
N PHE A 25 15.63 0.26 6.78
CA PHE A 25 15.09 0.63 8.09
C PHE A 25 15.68 -0.11 9.31
N SER A 26 16.73 -0.92 9.12
CA SER A 26 17.53 -1.40 10.25
C SER A 26 18.39 -0.27 10.82
N GLN A 27 18.87 -0.41 12.06
CA GLN A 27 19.66 0.63 12.72
C GLN A 27 21.03 0.88 12.06
N ILE A 28 21.54 -0.07 11.28
CA ILE A 28 22.86 0.03 10.63
C ILE A 28 22.73 0.44 9.17
N TYR A 29 21.61 0.12 8.52
CA TYR A 29 21.41 0.34 7.09
C TYR A 29 21.61 1.82 6.70
N SER A 30 20.99 2.72 7.47
CA SER A 30 21.07 4.18 7.25
C SER A 30 22.45 4.78 7.53
N LEU A 31 23.30 4.08 8.28
CA LEU A 31 24.69 4.51 8.55
C LEU A 31 25.64 4.14 7.40
N LEU A 32 25.29 3.13 6.61
CA LEU A 32 26.15 2.59 5.54
C LEU A 32 25.84 3.16 4.17
N HIS A 33 24.62 3.64 3.95
CA HIS A 33 24.17 4.10 2.64
C HIS A 33 23.99 5.61 2.65
N THR A 34 24.61 6.27 1.68
CA THR A 34 24.34 7.69 1.41
C THR A 34 23.02 7.83 0.68
N GLN A 35 22.38 8.98 0.82
CA GLN A 35 21.13 9.27 0.12
C GLN A 35 21.27 9.09 -1.40
N ASP A 36 22.38 9.52 -2.00
CA ASP A 36 22.66 9.36 -3.44
C ASP A 36 22.75 7.88 -3.84
N SER A 37 23.43 7.04 -3.05
CA SER A 37 23.53 5.61 -3.34
C SER A 37 22.17 4.91 -3.31
N LEU A 38 21.29 5.34 -2.40
CA LEU A 38 19.92 4.81 -2.31
C LEU A 38 19.07 5.28 -3.50
N PHE A 39 19.27 6.51 -3.97
CA PHE A 39 18.61 7.01 -5.18
C PHE A 39 18.96 6.17 -6.41
N ASP A 40 20.23 5.85 -6.62
CA ASP A 40 20.68 5.04 -7.75
C ASP A 40 20.04 3.63 -7.74
N VAL A 41 19.91 3.04 -6.55
CA VAL A 41 19.24 1.74 -6.36
C VAL A 41 17.75 1.84 -6.73
N VAL A 42 17.05 2.87 -6.24
CA VAL A 42 15.62 3.06 -6.50
C VAL A 42 15.37 3.37 -7.98
N ASP A 43 16.19 4.20 -8.61
CA ASP A 43 16.09 4.55 -10.02
C ASP A 43 16.34 3.33 -10.92
N SER A 44 17.39 2.56 -10.64
CA SER A 44 17.67 1.30 -11.34
C SER A 44 16.49 0.32 -11.23
N ALA A 45 15.94 0.15 -10.02
CA ALA A 45 14.76 -0.68 -9.81
C ALA A 45 13.54 -0.16 -10.56
N ASN A 46 13.34 1.16 -10.64
CA ASN A 46 12.28 1.77 -11.43
C ASN A 46 12.42 1.45 -12.92
N ASN A 47 13.62 1.60 -13.48
CA ASN A 47 13.91 1.33 -14.89
C ASN A 47 13.63 -0.14 -15.26
N ILE A 48 14.01 -1.08 -14.40
CA ILE A 48 13.71 -2.51 -14.58
C ILE A 48 12.20 -2.77 -14.61
N ARG A 49 11.46 -2.22 -13.63
CA ARG A 49 10.01 -2.40 -13.55
C ARG A 49 9.30 -1.76 -14.73
N LEU A 50 9.72 -0.56 -15.13
CA LEU A 50 9.17 0.14 -16.29
C LEU A 50 9.38 -0.66 -17.58
N ALA A 51 10.58 -1.22 -17.78
CA ALA A 51 10.85 -2.09 -18.93
C ALA A 51 9.95 -3.35 -18.92
N SER A 52 9.73 -3.96 -17.76
CA SER A 52 8.82 -5.09 -17.60
C SER A 52 7.36 -4.70 -17.91
N ALA A 53 6.91 -3.54 -17.44
CA ALA A 53 5.55 -3.04 -17.69
C ALA A 53 5.32 -2.71 -19.16
N LYS A 54 6.30 -2.09 -19.84
CA LYS A 54 6.29 -1.87 -21.29
C LYS A 54 6.16 -3.19 -22.04
N LYS A 55 6.98 -4.19 -21.70
CA LYS A 55 6.94 -5.52 -22.30
C LYS A 55 5.60 -6.23 -22.08
N TYR A 56 4.97 -6.04 -20.91
CA TYR A 56 3.66 -6.61 -20.62
C TYR A 56 2.59 -6.13 -21.61
N PHE A 57 2.44 -4.81 -21.77
CA PHE A 57 1.44 -4.26 -22.69
C PHE A 57 1.78 -4.46 -24.16
N GLN A 58 3.07 -4.51 -24.52
CA GLN A 58 3.48 -4.87 -25.89
C GLN A 58 3.07 -6.28 -26.31
N ASN A 59 2.97 -7.21 -25.35
CA ASN A 59 2.58 -8.60 -25.60
C ASN A 59 1.08 -8.83 -25.44
N LEU A 60 0.33 -7.82 -24.98
CA LEU A 60 -1.09 -7.94 -24.71
C LEU A 60 -1.89 -7.56 -25.96
N ASP A 61 -2.94 -8.33 -26.27
CA ASP A 61 -3.87 -7.96 -27.33
C ASP A 61 -4.87 -6.91 -26.80
N GLU A 62 -4.86 -5.72 -27.39
CA GLU A 62 -5.70 -4.58 -27.01
C GLU A 62 -7.19 -4.97 -27.01
N ASN A 63 -7.66 -5.57 -28.12
CA ASN A 63 -9.06 -5.92 -28.31
C ASN A 63 -9.56 -6.93 -27.27
N SER A 64 -8.83 -8.03 -27.10
CA SER A 64 -9.18 -9.08 -26.14
C SER A 64 -9.13 -8.56 -24.71
N SER A 65 -8.13 -7.73 -24.38
CA SER A 65 -7.98 -7.15 -23.05
C SER A 65 -9.16 -6.24 -22.68
N LEU A 66 -9.49 -5.29 -23.56
CA LEU A 66 -10.59 -4.36 -23.31
C LEU A 66 -11.94 -5.08 -23.35
N GLN A 67 -12.11 -6.05 -24.24
CA GLN A 67 -13.34 -6.82 -24.35
C GLN A 67 -13.63 -7.62 -23.08
N LEU A 68 -12.60 -8.24 -22.46
CA LEU A 68 -12.75 -8.93 -21.18
C LEU A 68 -13.41 -8.04 -20.11
N TYR A 69 -12.98 -6.79 -19.99
CA TYR A 69 -13.52 -5.87 -19.00
C TYR A 69 -14.89 -5.31 -19.38
N LYS A 70 -15.16 -5.14 -20.68
CA LYS A 70 -16.52 -4.82 -21.17
C LYS A 70 -17.49 -5.95 -20.87
N ASP A 71 -17.07 -7.19 -21.02
CA ASP A 71 -17.89 -8.36 -20.70
C ASP A 71 -18.21 -8.38 -19.21
N ARG A 72 -17.21 -8.20 -18.34
CA ARG A 72 -17.40 -8.11 -16.87
C ARG A 72 -18.33 -6.95 -16.48
N LEU A 73 -18.21 -5.79 -17.12
CA LEU A 73 -19.13 -4.66 -16.94
C LEU A 73 -20.57 -5.04 -17.32
N SER A 74 -20.76 -5.71 -18.46
CA SER A 74 -22.09 -6.08 -18.97
C SER A 74 -22.77 -7.19 -18.17
N GLN A 75 -21.99 -8.12 -17.59
CA GLN A 75 -22.49 -9.20 -16.74
C GLN A 75 -23.08 -8.67 -15.43
N GLY A 76 -22.64 -7.50 -14.96
CA GLY A 76 -23.03 -6.95 -13.67
C GLY A 76 -22.49 -7.76 -12.49
N GLY A 77 -23.06 -7.55 -11.29
CA GLY A 77 -22.61 -8.26 -10.08
C GLY A 77 -21.14 -7.99 -9.72
N ILE A 78 -20.69 -6.76 -9.95
CA ILE A 78 -19.28 -6.36 -9.79
C ILE A 78 -18.87 -6.51 -8.33
N MET A 79 -17.85 -7.32 -8.05
CA MET A 79 -17.33 -7.45 -6.69
C MET A 79 -16.43 -6.27 -6.36
N PHE A 80 -15.53 -5.91 -7.27
CA PHE A 80 -14.61 -4.78 -7.10
C PHE A 80 -14.66 -3.84 -8.30
N ALA A 81 -14.92 -2.56 -8.06
CA ALA A 81 -14.51 -1.51 -8.98
C ALA A 81 -13.11 -1.05 -8.58
N VAL A 82 -12.13 -1.20 -9.46
CA VAL A 82 -10.72 -0.89 -9.20
C VAL A 82 -10.34 0.39 -9.94
N GLY A 83 -10.35 1.52 -9.25
CA GLY A 83 -9.97 2.81 -9.82
C GLY A 83 -8.48 3.09 -9.63
N ILE A 84 -7.76 3.39 -10.73
CA ILE A 84 -6.37 3.85 -10.68
C ILE A 84 -6.36 5.36 -10.94
N ILE A 85 -6.17 6.16 -9.90
CA ILE A 85 -6.16 7.62 -9.99
C ILE A 85 -4.82 8.07 -10.58
N THR A 86 -4.87 8.89 -11.63
CA THR A 86 -3.65 9.42 -12.23
C THR A 86 -3.78 10.87 -12.68
N VAL A 87 -2.69 11.60 -12.52
CA VAL A 87 -2.50 12.97 -13.01
C VAL A 87 -1.11 13.07 -13.60
N LYS A 88 -0.94 13.87 -14.64
CA LYS A 88 0.37 14.07 -15.25
C LYS A 88 1.33 14.72 -14.25
N ARG A 89 2.55 14.21 -14.12
CA ARG A 89 3.59 14.86 -13.30
C ARG A 89 4.20 16.02 -14.07
N THR A 90 4.47 17.13 -13.41
CA THR A 90 5.00 18.37 -14.03
C THR A 90 6.38 18.22 -14.71
N LYS A 91 7.16 17.18 -14.36
CA LYS A 91 8.41 16.84 -15.04
C LYS A 91 8.22 16.05 -16.34
N GLU A 92 7.02 15.54 -16.62
CA GLU A 92 6.72 14.82 -17.87
C GLU A 92 6.54 15.83 -19.01
N THR A 93 7.65 16.31 -19.53
CA THR A 93 7.70 17.21 -20.69
C THR A 93 8.01 16.41 -21.95
N LYS A 94 7.98 17.04 -23.14
CA LYS A 94 8.45 16.40 -24.37
C LYS A 94 9.95 16.02 -24.33
N GLN A 95 10.70 16.50 -23.34
CA GLN A 95 12.16 16.35 -23.20
C GLN A 95 12.56 15.41 -22.05
N HIS A 96 11.66 15.13 -21.11
CA HIS A 96 11.86 14.16 -20.04
C HIS A 96 10.85 13.02 -20.21
N GLU A 97 11.37 11.81 -20.41
CA GLU A 97 10.55 10.59 -20.51
C GLU A 97 9.68 10.44 -19.26
N SER A 98 8.49 9.86 -19.44
CA SER A 98 7.62 9.52 -18.32
C SER A 98 8.35 8.64 -17.31
N LEU A 99 8.13 8.89 -16.01
CA LEU A 99 8.59 8.02 -14.93
C LEU A 99 7.88 6.65 -14.96
N GLY A 100 6.74 6.57 -15.65
CA GLY A 100 6.05 5.32 -15.97
C GLY A 100 5.41 4.64 -14.76
N TYR A 101 5.13 5.38 -13.68
CA TYR A 101 4.48 4.83 -12.49
C TYR A 101 3.10 4.26 -12.82
N LEU A 102 2.29 5.01 -13.57
CA LEU A 102 0.97 4.55 -14.01
C LEU A 102 1.08 3.24 -14.80
N LEU A 103 2.00 3.17 -15.75
CA LEU A 103 2.22 1.98 -16.57
C LEU A 103 2.61 0.78 -15.71
N GLN A 104 3.50 0.98 -14.73
CA GLN A 104 3.90 -0.04 -13.76
C GLN A 104 2.69 -0.51 -12.93
N SER A 105 2.02 0.38 -12.21
CA SER A 105 0.86 0.06 -11.35
C SER A 105 -0.25 -0.65 -12.13
N THR A 106 -0.54 -0.17 -13.33
CA THR A 106 -1.55 -0.77 -14.21
C THR A 106 -1.15 -2.17 -14.67
N SER A 107 0.11 -2.40 -15.09
CA SER A 107 0.55 -3.73 -15.54
C SER A 107 0.45 -4.80 -14.44
N PHE A 108 0.83 -4.44 -13.20
CA PHE A 108 0.76 -5.37 -12.07
C PHE A 108 -0.69 -5.65 -11.68
N MET A 109 -1.54 -4.62 -11.60
CA MET A 109 -2.96 -4.81 -11.32
C MET A 109 -3.66 -5.62 -12.41
N ASP A 110 -3.46 -5.29 -13.68
CA ASP A 110 -4.08 -5.99 -14.80
C ASP A 110 -3.72 -7.49 -14.82
N SER A 111 -2.41 -7.79 -14.69
CA SER A 111 -1.91 -9.17 -14.60
C SER A 111 -2.57 -9.94 -13.44
N MET A 112 -2.68 -9.30 -12.28
CA MET A 112 -3.21 -9.93 -11.08
C MET A 112 -4.74 -10.12 -11.11
N LEU A 113 -5.49 -9.18 -11.70
CA LEU A 113 -6.94 -9.25 -11.86
C LEU A 113 -7.36 -10.30 -12.92
N LYS A 114 -6.49 -10.54 -13.92
CA LYS A 114 -6.68 -11.58 -14.94
C LYS A 114 -6.23 -12.96 -14.45
N GLY A 115 -5.17 -13.01 -13.64
CA GLY A 115 -4.56 -14.26 -13.18
C GLY A 115 -5.22 -14.91 -11.96
N ASN A 116 -6.23 -14.29 -11.35
CA ASN A 116 -6.81 -14.79 -10.11
C ASN A 116 -8.35 -14.82 -10.13
N ALA A 117 -8.92 -16.00 -9.85
CA ALA A 117 -10.36 -16.23 -9.87
C ALA A 117 -11.16 -15.37 -8.88
N PHE A 118 -10.54 -14.96 -7.78
CA PHE A 118 -11.13 -14.04 -6.79
C PHE A 118 -11.55 -12.70 -7.42
N PHE A 119 -10.91 -12.29 -8.51
CA PHE A 119 -11.16 -11.03 -9.20
C PHE A 119 -11.91 -11.20 -10.54
N ASN A 120 -12.56 -12.34 -10.77
CA ASN A 120 -13.28 -12.60 -12.02
C ASN A 120 -14.42 -11.61 -12.29
N SER A 121 -15.03 -11.03 -11.25
CA SER A 121 -16.06 -9.99 -11.35
C SER A 121 -15.52 -8.59 -11.00
N SER A 122 -14.21 -8.37 -11.12
CA SER A 122 -13.59 -7.08 -10.91
C SER A 122 -13.48 -6.29 -12.22
N VAL A 123 -13.75 -4.99 -12.13
CA VAL A 123 -13.61 -4.04 -13.25
C VAL A 123 -12.56 -2.99 -12.88
N PRO A 124 -11.34 -3.07 -13.43
CA PRO A 124 -10.38 -1.99 -13.35
C PRO A 124 -10.70 -0.87 -14.34
N PHE A 125 -10.34 0.35 -13.98
CA PHE A 125 -10.38 1.48 -14.89
C PHE A 125 -9.34 2.55 -14.52
N ILE A 126 -8.83 3.24 -15.56
CA ILE A 126 -7.98 4.42 -15.40
C ILE A 126 -8.87 5.63 -15.09
N CYS A 127 -8.64 6.27 -13.95
CA CYS A 127 -9.29 7.52 -13.59
C CYS A 127 -8.32 8.69 -13.86
N ASN A 128 -8.39 9.24 -15.08
CA ASN A 128 -7.55 10.34 -15.50
C ASN A 128 -8.17 11.68 -15.04
N VAL A 129 -7.52 12.30 -14.06
CA VAL A 129 -7.94 13.56 -13.44
C VAL A 129 -7.07 14.75 -13.86
N ASP A 130 -6.27 14.56 -14.92
CA ASP A 130 -5.52 15.65 -15.52
C ASP A 130 -6.46 16.71 -16.12
N VAL A 131 -6.09 17.97 -16.01
CA VAL A 131 -6.87 19.10 -16.55
C VAL A 131 -6.96 19.02 -18.08
N PHE A 132 -5.92 18.46 -18.71
CA PHE A 132 -5.86 18.19 -20.13
C PHE A 132 -5.61 16.67 -20.33
N PRO A 133 -6.64 15.81 -20.20
CA PRO A 133 -6.48 14.35 -20.20
C PRO A 133 -5.66 13.80 -21.37
N GLN A 134 -5.84 14.39 -22.56
CA GLN A 134 -5.14 14.01 -23.80
C GLN A 134 -3.63 14.32 -23.78
N ALA A 135 -3.15 15.17 -22.87
CA ALA A 135 -1.74 15.48 -22.69
C ALA A 135 -1.02 14.52 -21.71
N HIS A 136 -1.77 13.62 -21.05
CA HIS A 136 -1.25 12.57 -20.19
C HIS A 136 -1.04 11.28 -21.00
N PHE A 137 0.08 11.21 -21.70
CA PHE A 137 0.35 10.15 -22.67
C PHE A 137 0.36 8.74 -22.05
N ASP A 138 0.84 8.57 -20.82
CA ASP A 138 0.81 7.27 -20.15
C ASP A 138 -0.62 6.76 -19.97
N ALA A 139 -1.55 7.63 -19.58
CA ALA A 139 -2.96 7.26 -19.45
C ALA A 139 -3.59 6.95 -20.81
N VAL A 140 -3.40 7.82 -21.80
CA VAL A 140 -3.97 7.65 -23.15
C VAL A 140 -3.47 6.36 -23.80
N ASN A 141 -2.20 6.00 -23.62
CA ASN A 141 -1.63 4.76 -24.15
C ASN A 141 -2.23 3.49 -23.51
N LEU A 142 -2.88 3.61 -22.35
CA LEU A 142 -3.51 2.49 -21.65
C LEU A 142 -5.01 2.31 -22.00
N TYR A 143 -5.65 3.32 -22.57
CA TYR A 143 -7.08 3.27 -22.94
C TYR A 143 -7.45 2.13 -23.90
N PRO A 144 -6.58 1.70 -24.84
CA PRO A 144 -6.89 0.54 -25.69
C PRO A 144 -7.00 -0.79 -24.92
N PHE A 145 -6.39 -0.90 -23.72
CA PHE A 145 -6.30 -2.15 -22.98
C PHE A 145 -7.35 -2.29 -21.87
N MET A 146 -7.90 -1.19 -21.37
CA MET A 146 -8.84 -1.21 -20.25
C MET A 146 -9.77 0.00 -20.22
N PRO A 147 -10.91 -0.10 -19.50
CA PRO A 147 -11.83 1.02 -19.36
C PRO A 147 -11.16 2.24 -18.72
N TYR A 148 -11.70 3.42 -19.02
CA TYR A 148 -11.21 4.67 -18.46
C TYR A 148 -12.36 5.67 -18.22
N THR A 149 -12.05 6.67 -17.40
CA THR A 149 -12.89 7.85 -17.19
C THR A 149 -12.01 9.07 -17.04
N GLU A 150 -12.42 10.18 -17.63
CA GLU A 150 -11.73 11.46 -17.56
C GLU A 150 -12.58 12.46 -16.78
N ARG A 151 -11.99 13.13 -15.79
CA ARG A 151 -12.74 14.15 -15.01
C ARG A 151 -13.21 15.32 -15.88
N PHE A 152 -12.39 15.69 -16.86
CA PHE A 152 -12.63 16.82 -17.76
C PHE A 152 -12.76 16.38 -19.22
N GLY A 153 -13.24 15.15 -19.45
CA GLY A 153 -13.27 14.56 -20.79
C GLY A 153 -14.34 13.47 -20.92
N SER A 154 -13.98 12.43 -21.66
CA SER A 154 -14.86 11.30 -21.97
C SER A 154 -14.78 10.18 -20.93
N ASN A 155 -15.74 9.26 -20.97
CA ASN A 155 -15.65 8.01 -20.24
C ASN A 155 -15.99 6.83 -21.15
N SER A 156 -15.35 5.68 -20.93
CA SER A 156 -15.61 4.43 -21.65
C SER A 156 -16.38 3.41 -20.80
N LEU A 157 -16.83 3.80 -19.61
CA LEU A 157 -17.50 2.94 -18.64
C LEU A 157 -19.00 2.79 -18.93
N GLY A 158 -19.56 3.60 -19.84
CA GLY A 158 -20.99 3.60 -20.15
C GLY A 158 -21.84 4.19 -19.02
N ILE A 159 -21.24 5.01 -18.16
CA ILE A 159 -21.91 5.68 -17.05
C ILE A 159 -22.25 7.12 -17.42
N ALA A 160 -23.25 7.68 -16.73
CA ALA A 160 -23.55 9.10 -16.82
C ALA A 160 -22.42 9.95 -16.22
N ASP A 161 -22.29 11.20 -16.70
CA ASP A 161 -21.29 12.13 -16.19
C ASP A 161 -21.43 12.35 -14.69
N VAL A 162 -20.38 12.03 -13.95
CA VAL A 162 -20.32 12.20 -12.50
C VAL A 162 -20.02 13.66 -12.17
N LYS A 163 -21.03 14.36 -11.65
CA LYS A 163 -20.91 15.76 -11.22
C LYS A 163 -20.59 15.83 -9.73
N ILE A 164 -19.51 16.53 -9.39
CA ILE A 164 -19.21 16.85 -7.99
C ILE A 164 -19.85 18.21 -7.65
N PRO A 165 -20.67 18.30 -6.59
CA PRO A 165 -21.19 19.58 -6.12
C PRO A 165 -20.07 20.61 -5.91
N ASN A 166 -20.32 21.86 -6.27
CA ASN A 166 -19.38 22.99 -6.13
C ASN A 166 -18.08 22.90 -6.96
N SER A 167 -17.94 21.93 -7.88
CA SER A 167 -16.71 21.79 -8.67
C SER A 167 -16.53 22.82 -9.80
N SER A 168 -17.60 23.50 -10.21
CA SER A 168 -17.59 24.45 -11.33
C SER A 168 -16.76 25.71 -11.08
N ASN A 169 -16.52 26.06 -9.82
CA ASN A 169 -15.68 27.21 -9.44
C ASN A 169 -14.17 26.90 -9.44
N LEU A 170 -13.77 25.61 -9.51
CA LEU A 170 -12.37 25.20 -9.29
C LEU A 170 -11.43 25.44 -10.47
N PHE A 171 -11.89 25.45 -11.73
CA PHE A 171 -10.99 25.67 -12.87
C PHE A 171 -10.25 27.03 -12.77
N ARG A 172 -10.94 28.06 -12.25
CA ARG A 172 -10.38 29.39 -12.02
C ARG A 172 -9.49 29.44 -10.77
N ASP A 173 -9.86 28.70 -9.73
CA ASP A 173 -9.07 28.62 -8.47
C ASP A 173 -7.78 27.79 -8.64
N PHE A 174 -7.75 26.81 -9.55
CA PHE A 174 -6.55 26.05 -9.92
C PHE A 174 -5.49 26.91 -10.60
N MET A 175 -5.92 27.80 -11.50
CA MET A 175 -5.03 28.76 -12.17
C MET A 175 -4.41 29.76 -11.18
N ASN A 176 -5.04 29.98 -10.02
CA ASN A 176 -4.58 30.92 -8.99
C ASN A 176 -3.71 30.27 -7.89
N HIS A 177 -3.32 28.99 -8.04
CA HIS A 177 -2.45 28.25 -7.09
C HIS A 177 -2.94 28.17 -5.63
N GLN A 178 -4.22 28.44 -5.34
CA GLN A 178 -4.67 28.64 -3.97
C GLN A 178 -4.97 27.37 -3.17
N SER A 179 -4.97 26.15 -3.75
CA SER A 179 -4.93 24.91 -2.95
C SER A 179 -4.73 23.65 -3.82
N ARG A 180 -3.49 23.14 -3.92
CA ARG A 180 -3.21 21.83 -4.57
C ARG A 180 -3.96 20.68 -3.89
N TYR A 181 -4.12 20.75 -2.56
CA TYR A 181 -4.89 19.79 -1.77
C TYR A 181 -6.38 19.76 -2.15
N HIS A 182 -6.95 20.91 -2.50
CA HIS A 182 -8.32 20.97 -3.00
C HIS A 182 -8.47 20.25 -4.35
N LYS A 183 -7.44 20.29 -5.22
CA LYS A 183 -7.43 19.48 -6.45
C LYS A 183 -7.53 18.00 -6.11
N GLU A 184 -6.62 17.56 -5.26
CA GLU A 184 -6.47 16.17 -4.84
C GLU A 184 -7.76 15.63 -4.24
N THR A 185 -8.40 16.36 -3.32
CA THR A 185 -9.68 15.95 -2.71
C THR A 185 -10.78 15.78 -3.75
N PHE A 186 -10.90 16.71 -4.71
CA PHE A 186 -11.92 16.63 -5.76
C PHE A 186 -11.64 15.53 -6.78
N ASP A 187 -10.37 15.34 -7.14
CA ASP A 187 -9.94 14.25 -8.03
C ASP A 187 -10.24 12.89 -7.39
N TYR A 188 -9.89 12.74 -6.12
CA TYR A 188 -10.20 11.55 -5.34
C TYR A 188 -11.70 11.30 -5.27
N THR A 189 -12.48 12.34 -4.95
CA THR A 189 -13.94 12.28 -4.89
C THR A 189 -14.55 11.89 -6.23
N PHE A 190 -14.03 12.41 -7.34
CA PHE A 190 -14.47 12.07 -8.70
C PHE A 190 -14.30 10.57 -8.92
N CYS A 191 -13.08 10.06 -8.76
CA CYS A 191 -12.77 8.66 -9.01
C CYS A 191 -13.56 7.71 -8.10
N LEU A 192 -13.74 8.09 -6.83
CA LEU A 192 -14.50 7.32 -5.86
C LEU A 192 -15.99 7.24 -6.23
N LEU A 193 -16.61 8.35 -6.62
CA LEU A 193 -18.02 8.38 -7.05
C LEU A 193 -18.23 7.68 -8.39
N THR A 194 -17.27 7.79 -9.31
CA THR A 194 -17.27 7.06 -10.58
C THR A 194 -17.22 5.55 -10.35
N ALA A 195 -16.33 5.07 -9.47
CA ALA A 195 -16.30 3.66 -9.09
C ALA A 195 -17.63 3.19 -8.48
N ALA A 196 -18.23 3.99 -7.61
CA ALA A 196 -19.53 3.70 -7.01
C ALA A 196 -20.69 3.67 -8.00
N SER A 197 -20.57 4.39 -9.12
CA SER A 197 -21.62 4.43 -10.16
C SER A 197 -21.74 3.11 -10.92
N LEU A 198 -20.71 2.24 -10.82
CA LEU A 198 -20.74 0.85 -11.30
C LEU A 198 -21.48 -0.10 -10.36
N ASN A 199 -21.98 0.38 -9.21
CA ASN A 199 -22.65 -0.41 -8.18
C ASN A 199 -21.88 -1.68 -7.73
N PRO A 200 -20.58 -1.58 -7.38
CA PRO A 200 -19.80 -2.73 -6.93
C PRO A 200 -20.08 -3.10 -5.47
N GLN A 201 -19.66 -4.28 -5.00
CA GLN A 201 -19.67 -4.59 -3.57
C GLN A 201 -18.61 -3.79 -2.80
N PHE A 202 -17.43 -3.66 -3.40
CA PHE A 202 -16.29 -2.93 -2.87
C PHE A 202 -15.64 -2.05 -3.93
N ILE A 203 -15.04 -0.96 -3.48
CA ILE A 203 -14.30 -0.02 -4.32
C ILE A 203 -12.85 -0.06 -3.86
N LEU A 204 -11.95 -0.52 -4.73
CA LEU A 204 -10.51 -0.46 -4.52
C LEU A 204 -9.98 0.75 -5.28
N LEU A 205 -9.58 1.78 -4.55
CA LEU A 205 -9.04 3.01 -5.12
C LEU A 205 -7.55 3.07 -4.83
N ILE A 206 -6.76 3.14 -5.88
CA ILE A 206 -5.30 3.19 -5.80
C ILE A 206 -4.75 4.40 -6.55
N GLU A 207 -3.63 4.93 -6.09
CA GLU A 207 -2.85 5.96 -6.79
C GLU A 207 -1.98 5.31 -7.88
N ASP A 208 -1.59 6.10 -8.87
CA ASP A 208 -0.79 5.63 -10.01
C ASP A 208 0.61 5.16 -9.66
N ASP A 209 1.07 5.36 -8.43
CA ASP A 209 2.35 4.94 -7.90
C ASP A 209 2.23 3.88 -6.79
N ALA A 210 1.12 3.14 -6.77
CA ALA A 210 0.89 2.00 -5.90
C ALA A 210 0.88 0.67 -6.67
N ILE A 211 1.79 -0.23 -6.33
CA ILE A 211 1.88 -1.57 -6.94
C ILE A 211 1.44 -2.65 -5.93
N PRO A 212 0.64 -3.64 -6.35
CA PRO A 212 0.23 -4.72 -5.45
C PRO A 212 1.37 -5.69 -5.14
N GLN A 213 1.30 -6.27 -3.94
CA GLN A 213 2.12 -7.39 -3.53
C GLN A 213 1.66 -8.70 -4.18
N ARG A 214 2.56 -9.67 -4.32
CA ARG A 214 2.23 -10.99 -4.91
C ARG A 214 1.16 -11.74 -4.12
N ASP A 215 1.16 -11.58 -2.79
CA ASP A 215 0.23 -12.24 -1.88
C ASP A 215 -1.14 -11.53 -1.75
N PHE A 216 -1.28 -10.31 -2.31
CA PHE A 216 -2.48 -9.49 -2.19
C PHE A 216 -3.79 -10.23 -2.48
N PRO A 217 -3.96 -11.00 -3.58
CA PRO A 217 -5.22 -11.68 -3.86
C PRO A 217 -5.61 -12.65 -2.74
N THR A 218 -4.65 -13.48 -2.33
CA THR A 218 -4.87 -14.55 -1.35
C THR A 218 -5.13 -14.03 0.06
N VAL A 219 -4.50 -12.91 0.41
CA VAL A 219 -4.68 -12.26 1.71
C VAL A 219 -5.99 -11.49 1.71
N LEU A 220 -6.28 -10.70 0.68
CA LEU A 220 -7.52 -9.93 0.61
C LEU A 220 -8.74 -10.84 0.63
N GLU A 221 -8.73 -11.93 -0.15
CA GLU A 221 -9.78 -12.96 -0.12
C GLU A 221 -9.97 -13.51 1.29
N HIS A 222 -8.87 -13.86 1.98
CA HIS A 222 -8.95 -14.37 3.34
C HIS A 222 -9.55 -13.34 4.31
N LEU A 223 -9.14 -12.08 4.21
CA LEU A 223 -9.64 -11.01 5.05
C LEU A 223 -11.14 -10.79 4.85
N ILE A 224 -11.60 -10.68 3.60
CA ILE A 224 -13.00 -10.43 3.26
C ILE A 224 -13.89 -11.61 3.70
N ASN A 225 -13.49 -12.83 3.37
CA ASN A 225 -14.33 -14.01 3.60
C ASN A 225 -14.33 -14.47 5.07
N PHE A 226 -13.20 -14.41 5.77
CA PHE A 226 -13.08 -15.04 7.10
C PHE A 226 -12.91 -14.06 8.25
N ARG A 227 -12.24 -12.93 8.05
CA ARG A 227 -11.91 -12.01 9.15
C ARG A 227 -12.92 -10.89 9.30
N LEU A 228 -13.38 -10.36 8.18
CA LEU A 228 -14.38 -9.30 8.11
C LEU A 228 -15.79 -9.88 7.88
N ASN A 229 -15.88 -11.13 7.43
CA ASN A 229 -17.12 -11.87 7.15
C ASN A 229 -18.12 -11.07 6.30
N LEU A 230 -17.60 -10.34 5.30
CA LEU A 230 -18.38 -9.38 4.52
C LEU A 230 -19.29 -10.05 3.49
N THR A 231 -19.16 -11.36 3.31
CA THR A 231 -19.95 -12.17 2.38
C THR A 231 -21.18 -12.81 3.02
N SER A 232 -21.23 -12.98 4.36
CA SER A 232 -22.30 -13.75 5.01
C SER A 232 -23.30 -12.93 5.84
N HIS A 233 -22.98 -11.69 6.26
CA HIS A 233 -23.90 -10.85 7.04
C HIS A 233 -23.85 -9.38 6.61
N GLY A 234 -25.01 -8.84 6.20
CA GLY A 234 -25.19 -7.61 5.42
C GLY A 234 -24.89 -6.27 6.10
N SER A 235 -23.93 -6.19 7.03
CA SER A 235 -23.47 -4.89 7.55
C SER A 235 -21.95 -4.77 7.40
N GLN A 236 -21.53 -4.11 6.33
CA GLN A 236 -20.15 -3.67 6.12
C GLN A 236 -19.83 -2.54 7.12
N ASN A 237 -19.58 -2.91 8.39
CA ASN A 237 -19.43 -1.98 9.51
C ASN A 237 -18.01 -1.42 9.63
N PHE A 238 -17.43 -0.97 8.52
CA PHE A 238 -16.14 -0.29 8.56
C PHE A 238 -16.13 0.84 7.52
N GLY A 239 -15.40 1.91 7.82
CA GLY A 239 -15.29 3.06 6.93
C GLY A 239 -14.44 2.76 5.70
N PHE A 240 -13.25 2.22 5.93
CA PHE A 240 -12.31 1.80 4.90
C PHE A 240 -11.31 0.78 5.45
N LEU A 241 -10.71 0.01 4.54
CA LEU A 241 -9.58 -0.85 4.80
C LEU A 241 -8.36 -0.31 4.04
N LYS A 242 -7.36 0.16 4.79
CA LYS A 242 -6.10 0.66 4.27
C LYS A 242 -5.16 -0.50 3.96
N LEU A 243 -4.68 -0.54 2.72
CA LEU A 243 -3.84 -1.62 2.18
C LEU A 243 -2.37 -1.21 2.10
N TYR A 244 -2.07 0.07 2.30
CA TYR A 244 -0.72 0.62 2.38
C TYR A 244 -0.62 1.65 3.49
N PHE A 245 0.46 1.60 4.26
CA PHE A 245 0.86 2.62 5.22
C PHE A 245 2.37 2.86 5.12
N PRO A 246 2.88 4.11 5.17
CA PRO A 246 4.31 4.38 4.92
C PRO A 246 5.27 3.61 5.83
N PHE A 247 6.28 2.97 5.24
CA PHE A 247 7.26 2.14 5.96
C PHE A 247 8.01 2.89 7.06
N LYS A 248 8.35 4.17 6.84
CA LYS A 248 9.02 5.01 7.83
C LYS A 248 8.27 5.13 9.16
N TRP A 249 6.96 4.94 9.18
CA TRP A 249 6.13 5.04 10.40
C TRP A 249 5.76 3.69 11.01
N GLN A 250 6.18 2.58 10.37
CA GLN A 250 5.94 1.23 10.86
C GLN A 250 6.99 0.71 11.84
N GLY A 251 8.06 1.48 12.08
CA GLY A 251 9.13 1.17 13.03
C GLY A 251 8.66 1.07 14.48
N PHE A 252 9.49 0.50 15.35
CA PHE A 252 9.22 0.53 16.79
C PHE A 252 9.11 1.98 17.27
N GLY A 253 8.18 2.21 18.19
CA GLY A 253 7.90 3.53 18.75
C GLY A 253 7.27 3.41 20.13
N PHE A 254 6.80 4.53 20.67
CA PHE A 254 6.23 4.61 22.02
C PHE A 254 4.73 4.24 22.07
N GLU A 255 4.13 3.91 20.94
CA GLU A 255 2.76 3.45 20.85
C GLU A 255 2.63 2.07 21.52
N LEU A 256 1.61 1.90 22.35
CA LEU A 256 1.43 0.70 23.18
C LEU A 256 1.50 -0.59 22.37
N ASN A 257 0.85 -0.63 21.20
CA ASN A 257 0.86 -1.82 20.33
C ASN A 257 2.27 -2.18 19.85
N LYS A 258 3.12 -1.19 19.59
CA LYS A 258 4.50 -1.40 19.11
C LYS A 258 5.43 -1.84 20.25
N ILE A 259 5.22 -1.30 21.46
CA ILE A 259 5.92 -1.76 22.66
C ILE A 259 5.53 -3.21 22.97
N VAL A 260 4.22 -3.52 22.95
CA VAL A 260 3.72 -4.88 23.18
C VAL A 260 4.25 -5.85 22.14
N ASP A 261 4.32 -5.47 20.85
CA ASP A 261 4.94 -6.29 19.80
C ASP A 261 6.40 -6.64 20.17
N LEU A 262 7.22 -5.64 20.54
CA LEU A 262 8.64 -5.85 20.89
C LEU A 262 8.80 -6.75 22.11
N LEU A 263 8.05 -6.48 23.18
CA LEU A 263 8.12 -7.26 24.42
C LEU A 263 7.64 -8.69 24.19
N SER A 264 6.56 -8.89 23.42
CA SER A 264 6.02 -10.21 23.10
C SER A 264 7.01 -11.04 22.30
N LEU A 265 7.62 -10.46 21.26
CA LEU A 265 8.68 -11.11 20.49
C LEU A 265 9.87 -11.50 21.37
N SER A 266 10.25 -10.61 22.30
CA SER A 266 11.35 -10.86 23.24
C SER A 266 11.04 -12.01 24.20
N VAL A 267 9.80 -12.13 24.70
CA VAL A 267 9.35 -13.26 25.52
C VAL A 267 9.33 -14.56 24.72
N ILE A 268 8.85 -14.52 23.48
CA ILE A 268 8.86 -15.70 22.59
C ILE A 268 10.29 -16.16 22.34
N GLY A 269 11.20 -15.26 21.97
CA GLY A 269 12.61 -15.58 21.76
C GLY A 269 13.30 -16.13 23.01
N ALA A 270 13.06 -15.53 24.18
CA ALA A 270 13.53 -16.04 25.46
C ALA A 270 13.01 -17.46 25.78
N SER A 271 11.75 -17.72 25.47
CA SER A 271 11.11 -19.02 25.68
C SER A 271 11.71 -20.08 24.76
N ILE A 272 11.92 -19.76 23.48
CA ILE A 272 12.63 -20.64 22.52
C ILE A 272 14.05 -20.92 23.03
N GLY A 273 14.78 -19.90 23.47
CA GLY A 273 16.11 -20.05 24.05
C GLY A 273 16.13 -20.98 25.26
N CYS A 274 15.14 -20.90 26.14
CA CYS A 274 14.99 -21.80 27.28
C CYS A 274 14.71 -23.25 26.84
N VAL A 275 13.89 -23.46 25.82
CA VAL A 275 13.62 -24.79 25.25
C VAL A 275 14.89 -25.38 24.63
N VAL A 276 15.61 -24.61 23.81
CA VAL A 276 16.89 -25.04 23.22
C VAL A 276 17.91 -25.37 24.30
N PHE A 277 18.01 -24.54 25.34
CA PHE A 277 18.87 -24.79 26.49
C PHE A 277 18.48 -26.07 27.25
N HIS A 278 17.18 -26.30 27.45
CA HIS A 278 16.68 -27.52 28.09
C HIS A 278 16.94 -28.79 27.28
N LEU A 279 16.88 -28.71 25.95
CA LEU A 279 17.16 -29.83 25.05
C LEU A 279 18.65 -30.12 24.93
N SER A 280 19.50 -29.09 24.99
CA SER A 280 20.96 -29.21 24.84
C SER A 280 21.72 -29.48 26.13
N SER A 281 21.21 -29.04 27.29
CA SER A 281 21.81 -29.28 28.60
C SER A 281 21.07 -30.39 29.34
N TYR A 282 21.81 -31.27 30.04
CA TYR A 282 21.22 -32.27 30.93
C TYR A 282 20.14 -31.65 31.84
N ARG A 283 19.01 -32.35 32.01
CA ARG A 283 17.76 -31.93 32.70
C ARG A 283 17.93 -31.35 34.13
N HIS A 284 19.15 -31.28 34.65
CA HIS A 284 19.52 -30.93 36.02
C HIS A 284 20.03 -29.48 36.19
N ALA A 285 19.84 -28.61 35.18
CA ALA A 285 20.14 -27.19 35.34
C ALA A 285 19.36 -26.56 36.50
N SER A 286 20.05 -25.80 37.35
CA SER A 286 19.46 -25.13 38.51
C SER A 286 18.36 -24.13 38.09
N SER A 287 17.44 -23.81 39.00
CA SER A 287 16.43 -22.77 38.77
C SER A 287 17.06 -21.41 38.49
N HIS A 288 18.22 -21.10 39.08
CA HIS A 288 18.93 -19.86 38.84
C HIS A 288 19.43 -19.80 37.40
N THR A 289 20.07 -20.87 36.91
CA THR A 289 20.55 -20.97 35.52
C THR A 289 19.43 -20.79 34.51
N LYS A 290 18.27 -21.44 34.72
CA LYS A 290 17.09 -21.29 33.85
C LYS A 290 16.59 -19.85 33.80
N ARG A 291 16.54 -19.17 34.95
CA ARG A 291 16.14 -17.75 35.04
C ARG A 291 17.14 -16.85 34.31
N SER A 292 18.43 -17.08 34.49
CA SER A 292 19.48 -16.34 33.78
C SER A 292 19.34 -16.52 32.26
N VAL A 293 19.16 -17.75 31.77
CA VAL A 293 18.95 -18.03 30.34
C VAL A 293 17.74 -17.27 29.80
N PHE A 294 16.62 -17.25 30.53
CA PHE A 294 15.45 -16.49 30.12
C PHE A 294 15.75 -14.99 30.03
N VAL A 295 16.37 -14.39 31.06
CA VAL A 295 16.68 -12.95 31.08
C VAL A 295 17.65 -12.57 29.96
N TYR A 296 18.72 -13.34 29.76
CA TYR A 296 19.66 -13.08 28.67
C TYR A 296 19.01 -13.29 27.30
N GLY A 297 18.23 -14.36 27.13
CA GLY A 297 17.48 -14.61 25.90
C GLY A 297 16.53 -13.46 25.58
N PHE A 298 15.81 -12.96 26.58
CA PHE A 298 14.92 -11.81 26.45
C PHE A 298 15.68 -10.56 25.99
N LEU A 299 16.76 -10.20 26.67
CA LEU A 299 17.56 -9.01 26.32
C LEU A 299 18.20 -9.12 24.93
N VAL A 300 18.75 -10.30 24.59
CA VAL A 300 19.33 -10.54 23.27
C VAL A 300 18.25 -10.40 22.21
N THR A 301 17.11 -11.07 22.33
CA THR A 301 16.01 -10.95 21.35
C THR A 301 15.49 -9.53 21.25
N LEU A 302 15.34 -8.81 22.36
CA LEU A 302 14.91 -7.41 22.37
C LEU A 302 15.84 -6.53 21.55
N ILE A 303 17.15 -6.61 21.80
CA ILE A 303 18.16 -5.84 21.05
C ILE A 303 18.17 -6.27 19.58
N THR A 304 18.08 -7.57 19.30
CA THR A 304 18.01 -8.11 17.93
C THR A 304 16.85 -7.49 17.16
N CYS A 305 15.66 -7.54 17.76
CA CYS A 305 14.47 -7.03 17.11
C CYS A 305 14.57 -5.53 16.87
N TRP A 306 15.05 -4.78 17.86
CA TRP A 306 15.27 -3.34 17.73
C TRP A 306 16.29 -3.00 16.63
N MET A 307 17.38 -3.77 16.53
CA MET A 307 18.41 -3.60 15.49
C MET A 307 17.90 -3.90 14.08
N ILE A 308 17.14 -4.97 13.91
CA ILE A 308 16.54 -5.36 12.62
C ILE A 308 15.46 -4.35 12.19
N GLY A 309 14.76 -3.76 13.16
CA GLY A 309 13.66 -2.84 12.90
C GLY A 309 12.33 -3.56 12.73
N ARG A 310 11.26 -2.94 13.25
CA ARG A 310 9.91 -3.52 13.22
C ARG A 310 9.42 -3.75 11.79
N GLN A 311 9.76 -2.85 10.87
CA GLN A 311 9.40 -2.90 9.45
C GLN A 311 9.80 -4.23 8.82
N ASN A 312 10.99 -4.75 9.13
CA ASN A 312 11.45 -6.03 8.60
C ASN A 312 10.84 -7.22 9.34
N ILE A 313 10.58 -7.09 10.64
CA ILE A 313 10.00 -8.18 11.44
C ILE A 313 8.55 -8.47 11.05
N ILE A 314 7.75 -7.42 10.80
CA ILE A 314 6.34 -7.61 10.44
C ILE A 314 6.20 -8.40 9.13
N GLU A 315 7.16 -8.30 8.20
CA GLU A 315 7.18 -9.04 6.94
C GLU A 315 7.23 -10.57 7.16
N LEU A 316 7.69 -11.05 8.33
CA LEU A 316 7.59 -12.48 8.68
C LEU A 316 6.15 -12.99 8.73
N ARG A 317 5.15 -12.11 8.90
CA ARG A 317 3.74 -12.49 8.83
C ARG A 317 3.32 -12.91 7.42
N ARG A 318 4.09 -12.59 6.38
CA ARG A 318 3.81 -13.06 5.01
C ARG A 318 3.95 -14.57 4.84
N ILE A 319 4.57 -15.28 5.78
CA ILE A 319 4.67 -16.75 5.78
C ILE A 319 3.30 -17.41 5.64
N SER A 320 2.23 -16.77 6.16
CA SER A 320 0.88 -17.28 6.00
C SER A 320 -0.14 -16.14 6.04
N ARG A 321 -1.15 -16.20 5.16
CA ARG A 321 -2.31 -15.28 5.15
C ARG A 321 -3.01 -15.15 6.51
N HIS A 322 -2.89 -16.15 7.37
CA HIS A 322 -3.48 -16.15 8.72
C HIS A 322 -2.73 -15.27 9.73
N LEU A 323 -1.46 -14.96 9.46
CA LEU A 323 -0.61 -14.16 10.35
C LEU A 323 -0.75 -12.65 10.10
N TYR A 324 -1.46 -12.25 9.04
CA TYR A 324 -1.76 -10.85 8.79
C TYR A 324 -2.63 -10.26 9.91
N ARG A 325 -2.21 -9.08 10.37
CA ARG A 325 -2.89 -8.34 11.41
C ARG A 325 -3.85 -7.33 10.79
N LEU A 326 -5.05 -7.27 11.33
CA LEU A 326 -5.98 -6.16 11.15
C LEU A 326 -5.88 -5.28 12.40
N GLN A 327 -5.67 -3.99 12.21
CA GLN A 327 -5.60 -3.00 13.28
C GLN A 327 -6.37 -1.74 12.91
N SER A 328 -6.59 -0.86 13.89
CA SER A 328 -7.14 0.48 13.61
C SER A 328 -6.21 1.23 12.67
N SER A 329 -6.76 1.91 11.65
CA SER A 329 -5.93 2.66 10.71
C SER A 329 -5.52 4.02 11.27
N GLU A 330 -4.29 4.43 10.97
CA GLU A 330 -3.77 5.75 11.28
C GLU A 330 -4.07 6.80 10.20
N GLY A 331 -3.81 8.05 10.58
CA GLY A 331 -4.31 9.29 9.98
C GLY A 331 -3.90 9.65 8.55
N CYS A 332 -2.98 8.93 7.91
CA CYS A 332 -2.33 9.42 6.69
C CYS A 332 -2.50 8.54 5.47
N CYS A 333 -2.57 9.20 4.33
CA CYS A 333 -2.22 8.72 3.01
C CYS A 333 -3.25 7.78 2.36
N THR A 334 -3.36 7.86 1.02
CA THR A 334 -4.46 7.30 0.22
C THR A 334 -4.02 6.35 -0.91
N GLN A 335 -2.75 5.92 -0.93
CA GLN A 335 -2.15 5.17 -2.05
C GLN A 335 -2.93 3.91 -2.43
N ALA A 336 -3.47 3.18 -1.46
CA ALA A 336 -4.31 2.01 -1.71
C ALA A 336 -5.35 1.83 -0.59
N MET A 337 -6.61 2.04 -0.93
CA MET A 337 -7.73 1.99 -0.01
C MET A 337 -8.89 1.18 -0.57
N LEU A 338 -9.50 0.35 0.28
CA LEU A 338 -10.70 -0.40 -0.03
C LEU A 338 -11.89 0.17 0.75
N TYR A 339 -12.97 0.48 0.04
CA TYR A 339 -14.20 1.00 0.61
C TYR A 339 -15.37 0.05 0.37
N PRO A 340 -16.25 -0.15 1.36
CA PRO A 340 -17.57 -0.68 1.12
C PRO A 340 -18.43 0.35 0.36
N LEU A 341 -19.28 -0.12 -0.57
CA LEU A 341 -20.12 0.77 -1.39
C LEU A 341 -21.00 1.68 -0.54
N SER A 342 -21.52 1.16 0.58
CA SER A 342 -22.43 1.88 1.50
C SER A 342 -21.84 3.19 2.04
N VAL A 343 -20.51 3.28 2.15
CA VAL A 343 -19.80 4.44 2.74
C VAL A 343 -19.50 5.52 1.71
N VAL A 344 -19.39 5.15 0.43
CA VAL A 344 -18.81 6.03 -0.58
C VAL A 344 -19.66 7.25 -0.91
N LYS A 345 -20.98 7.09 -1.09
CA LYS A 345 -21.84 8.22 -1.44
C LYS A 345 -21.85 9.29 -0.33
N PRO A 346 -22.07 8.95 0.96
CA PRO A 346 -21.93 9.90 2.05
C PRO A 346 -20.53 10.52 2.17
N LEU A 347 -19.47 9.72 2.01
CA LEU A 347 -18.09 10.20 2.05
C LEU A 347 -17.84 11.22 0.93
N GLY A 348 -18.21 10.91 -0.32
CA GLY A 348 -18.03 11.83 -1.45
C GLY A 348 -18.80 13.14 -1.28
N GLN A 349 -20.00 13.09 -0.68
CA GLN A 349 -20.72 14.31 -0.30
C GLN A 349 -19.96 15.10 0.76
N PHE A 350 -19.44 14.45 1.79
CA PHE A 350 -18.66 15.12 2.84
C PHE A 350 -17.38 15.77 2.29
N LEU A 351 -16.63 15.05 1.44
CA LEU A 351 -15.41 15.56 0.79
C LEU A 351 -15.71 16.77 -0.11
N ALA A 352 -16.85 16.78 -0.81
CA ALA A 352 -17.26 17.90 -1.66
C ALA A 352 -17.69 19.15 -0.87
N HIS A 353 -18.11 19.01 0.40
CA HIS A 353 -18.60 20.11 1.23
C HIS A 353 -17.55 20.67 2.21
N LYS A 354 -16.59 19.85 2.68
CA LYS A 354 -15.63 20.27 3.71
C LYS A 354 -14.51 21.17 3.14
N HIS A 355 -14.18 22.21 3.91
CA HIS A 355 -13.48 23.44 3.51
C HIS A 355 -11.98 23.32 3.11
N ARG A 356 -11.55 24.42 2.47
CA ARG A 356 -10.50 24.66 1.45
C ARG A 356 -9.02 24.34 1.74
N ASN A 357 -8.62 23.79 2.88
CA ASN A 357 -7.18 23.66 3.26
C ASN A 357 -6.81 22.34 3.99
N HIS A 358 -7.64 21.30 3.95
CA HIS A 358 -7.30 20.02 4.58
C HIS A 358 -6.84 19.01 3.55
N HIS A 359 -5.88 18.17 3.93
CA HIS A 359 -5.47 17.03 3.13
C HIS A 359 -6.64 16.03 3.00
N THR A 360 -6.72 15.35 1.85
CA THR A 360 -7.79 14.40 1.54
C THR A 360 -7.92 13.31 2.61
N ASP A 361 -6.80 12.75 3.04
CA ASP A 361 -6.71 11.71 4.08
C ASP A 361 -7.32 12.17 5.41
N LEU A 362 -6.93 13.33 5.93
CA LEU A 362 -7.47 13.90 7.15
C LEU A 362 -8.97 14.12 7.04
N THR A 363 -9.44 14.58 5.88
CA THR A 363 -10.87 14.81 5.63
C THR A 363 -11.66 13.50 5.63
N ILE A 364 -11.10 12.41 5.08
CA ILE A 364 -11.69 11.07 5.14
C ILE A 364 -11.78 10.60 6.60
N ILE A 365 -10.72 10.75 7.38
CA ILE A 365 -10.71 10.32 8.79
C ILE A 365 -11.69 11.12 9.63
N ASP A 366 -11.80 12.42 9.38
CA ASP A 366 -12.81 13.24 10.02
C ASP A 366 -14.21 12.68 9.73
N PHE A 367 -14.54 12.43 8.47
CA PHE A 367 -15.84 11.84 8.10
C PHE A 367 -16.09 10.54 8.86
N ILE A 368 -15.10 9.65 8.91
CA ILE A 368 -15.24 8.35 9.58
C ILE A 368 -15.43 8.53 11.10
N SER A 369 -14.67 9.41 11.73
CA SER A 369 -14.77 9.74 13.15
C SER A 369 -16.15 10.31 13.49
N HIS A 370 -16.67 11.24 12.69
CA HIS A 370 -18.00 11.83 12.88
C HIS A 370 -19.13 10.79 12.78
N ASN A 371 -18.92 9.72 12.01
CA ASN A 371 -19.90 8.65 11.82
C ASN A 371 -19.62 7.41 12.69
N SER A 372 -18.65 7.48 13.61
CA SER A 372 -18.28 6.36 14.51
C SER A 372 -18.01 5.03 13.79
N MET A 373 -17.47 5.08 12.57
CA MET A 373 -17.15 3.87 11.82
C MET A 373 -15.72 3.38 12.12
N PRO A 374 -15.50 2.07 12.27
CA PRO A 374 -14.15 1.52 12.40
C PRO A 374 -13.29 1.82 11.16
N THR A 375 -12.06 2.31 11.37
CA THR A 375 -11.03 2.35 10.33
C THR A 375 -10.15 1.11 10.46
N LEU A 376 -9.86 0.43 9.36
CA LEU A 376 -9.06 -0.79 9.39
C LEU A 376 -7.80 -0.62 8.55
N GLN A 377 -6.71 -1.26 8.96
CA GLN A 377 -5.46 -1.34 8.22
C GLN A 377 -4.90 -2.76 8.29
N VAL A 378 -4.38 -3.22 7.16
CA VAL A 378 -3.68 -4.50 7.03
C VAL A 378 -2.20 -4.32 7.32
N GLU A 379 -1.62 -5.21 8.13
CA GLU A 379 -0.18 -5.29 8.36
C GLU A 379 0.31 -6.74 8.20
N PRO A 380 1.32 -7.02 7.35
CA PRO A 380 2.07 -6.09 6.47
C PRO A 380 1.24 -5.43 5.36
N ASN A 381 1.80 -4.40 4.72
CA ASN A 381 1.17 -3.72 3.58
C ASN A 381 0.90 -4.71 2.43
N LEU A 382 -0.22 -4.58 1.74
CA LEU A 382 -0.52 -5.35 0.53
C LEU A 382 -0.14 -4.63 -0.76
N PHE A 383 0.35 -3.40 -0.65
CA PHE A 383 0.88 -2.61 -1.77
C PHE A 383 2.25 -2.04 -1.39
N TYR A 384 3.07 -1.75 -2.40
CA TYR A 384 4.22 -0.86 -2.28
C TYR A 384 3.89 0.50 -2.88
N HIS A 385 4.53 1.54 -2.37
CA HIS A 385 4.53 2.86 -2.97
C HIS A 385 5.84 3.02 -3.76
N ILE A 386 5.77 3.35 -5.05
CA ILE A 386 6.92 3.51 -5.94
C ILE A 386 7.19 4.97 -6.34
N GLY A 387 6.34 5.90 -5.91
CA GLY A 387 6.38 7.31 -6.28
C GLY A 387 7.42 8.11 -5.49
N LEU A 388 8.68 7.99 -5.91
CA LEU A 388 9.81 8.75 -5.34
C LEU A 388 9.64 10.26 -5.52
N TYR A 389 9.05 10.67 -6.64
CA TYR A 389 8.74 12.05 -6.98
C TYR A 389 7.27 12.36 -6.74
N THR A 390 7.00 13.38 -5.93
CA THR A 390 5.63 13.82 -5.64
C THR A 390 5.08 14.75 -6.73
N THR A 391 3.78 14.64 -6.97
CA THR A 391 2.98 15.53 -7.84
C THR A 391 2.72 16.90 -7.19
N LEU A 392 2.83 17.00 -5.85
CA LEU A 392 2.42 18.18 -5.10
C LEU A 392 3.45 19.30 -5.08
N ASP A 393 4.75 19.04 -4.91
CA ASP A 393 5.79 20.07 -4.84
C ASP A 393 7.06 19.71 -5.62
N MET A 394 7.03 18.60 -6.38
CA MET A 394 8.20 18.03 -7.06
C MET A 394 9.39 17.71 -6.15
N GLY A 395 9.18 17.66 -4.84
CA GLY A 395 10.17 17.19 -3.87
C GLY A 395 10.53 15.72 -4.10
N GLN A 396 11.71 15.35 -3.62
CA GLN A 396 12.10 13.95 -3.55
C GLN A 396 11.77 13.42 -2.16
N LYS A 397 11.13 12.26 -2.09
CA LYS A 397 10.94 11.53 -0.83
C LYS A 397 12.23 10.81 -0.44
N ASN A 398 12.32 10.33 0.80
CA ASN A 398 13.49 9.55 1.23
C ASN A 398 13.54 8.24 0.42
N PRO A 399 14.62 7.98 -0.35
CA PRO A 399 14.72 6.80 -1.21
C PRO A 399 14.61 5.47 -0.46
N GLU A 400 14.99 5.41 0.83
CA GLU A 400 14.87 4.21 1.65
C GLU A 400 13.42 3.66 1.72
N GLU A 401 12.40 4.54 1.64
CA GLU A 401 10.98 4.13 1.62
C GLU A 401 10.60 3.31 0.38
N PHE A 402 11.43 3.35 -0.68
CA PHE A 402 11.17 2.76 -1.99
C PHE A 402 12.08 1.57 -2.29
N ILE A 403 12.86 1.11 -1.30
CA ILE A 403 13.70 -0.08 -1.41
C ILE A 403 12.95 -1.24 -0.80
N PHE A 404 12.60 -2.20 -1.65
CA PHE A 404 11.93 -3.42 -1.24
C PHE A 404 12.41 -4.60 -2.07
N HIS A 405 12.49 -5.75 -1.42
CA HIS A 405 12.94 -7.00 -2.02
C HIS A 405 11.72 -7.77 -2.57
N TRP A 406 11.84 -8.23 -3.82
CA TRP A 406 10.80 -8.89 -4.61
C TRP A 406 10.79 -10.41 -4.49
#